data_AF-A0A419ELR3-F1
#
_entry.id   AF-A0A419ELR3-F1
#
_cell.length_a   1.000
_cell.length_b   1.000
_cell.length_c   1.000
_cell.angle_alpha   90.00
_cell.angle_beta   90.00
_cell.angle_gamma   90.00
#
_symmetry.space_group_name_H-M   'P 1'
#
loop_
_entity.id
_entity.type
_entity.pdbx_description
1 polymer ?
#
loop_
_entity_poly.entity_id
_entity_poly.type
_entity_poly.pdbx_seq_one_letter_code
_entity_poly.pdbx_strand_id
1 'polypeptide(L)'
;MPVTIESQVPLFLKILSFDRNLKVKSGNKLTIVILYQDKYRASKLAMNEFMDLIKDNDDFHVNNHPVKAIPVELGDLNDSRTISILKDADVFYITPVRAFDIHDITRISRSRKI
;
A
#
# COMPACT_ATOMS: atom_id res chain seq x y z
N MET A 1 16.38 4.52 -16.75
CA MET A 1 15.48 5.48 -16.05
C MET A 1 14.59 4.67 -15.13
N PRO A 2 14.35 5.09 -13.87
CA PRO A 2 13.38 4.41 -13.02
C PRO A 2 11.98 4.50 -13.64
N VAL A 3 11.16 3.47 -13.48
CA VAL A 3 9.76 3.45 -13.97
C VAL A 3 8.93 4.42 -13.13
N THR A 4 8.10 5.26 -13.76
CA THR A 4 7.26 6.26 -13.06
C THR A 4 6.13 5.62 -12.27
N ILE A 5 5.69 6.26 -11.17
CA ILE A 5 4.56 5.77 -10.36
C ILE A 5 3.26 5.71 -11.19
N GLU A 6 3.06 6.68 -12.08
CA GLU A 6 1.97 6.70 -13.06
C GLU A 6 1.87 5.41 -13.90
N SER A 7 3.01 4.79 -14.22
CA SER A 7 3.04 3.51 -14.93
C SER A 7 2.92 2.31 -13.98
N GLN A 8 3.47 2.42 -12.77
CA GLN A 8 3.48 1.33 -11.79
C GLN A 8 2.10 1.06 -11.18
N VAL A 9 1.33 2.11 -10.85
CA VAL A 9 0.04 1.96 -10.17
C VAL A 9 -0.98 1.17 -11.00
N PRO A 10 -1.20 1.48 -12.29
CA PRO A 10 -2.11 0.68 -13.12
C PRO A 10 -1.68 -0.79 -13.24
N LEU A 11 -0.37 -1.03 -13.38
CA LEU A 11 0.19 -2.39 -13.46
C LEU A 11 -0.02 -3.15 -12.14
N PHE A 12 0.28 -2.51 -11.02
CA PHE A 12 0.08 -3.08 -9.68
C PHE A 12 -1.38 -3.48 -9.46
N LEU A 13 -2.32 -2.61 -9.78
CA LEU A 13 -3.74 -2.91 -9.65
C LEU A 13 -4.20 -4.02 -10.61
N LYS A 14 -3.63 -4.06 -11.82
CA LYS A 14 -3.87 -5.16 -12.75
C LYS A 14 -3.36 -6.48 -12.19
N ILE A 15 -2.19 -6.51 -11.57
CA ILE A 15 -1.66 -7.70 -10.88
C ILE A 15 -2.63 -8.13 -9.77
N LEU A 16 -3.10 -7.19 -8.94
CA LEU A 16 -4.08 -7.48 -7.88
C LEU A 16 -5.40 -8.05 -8.42
N SER A 17 -5.82 -7.64 -9.62
CA SER A 17 -7.04 -8.17 -10.24
C SER A 17 -6.98 -9.68 -10.51
N PHE A 18 -5.78 -10.27 -10.61
CA PHE A 18 -5.60 -11.71 -10.82
C PHE A 18 -5.55 -12.52 -9.51
N ASP A 19 -5.42 -11.86 -8.35
CA ASP A 19 -5.39 -12.54 -7.06
C ASP A 19 -6.82 -12.88 -6.58
N ARG A 20 -7.14 -14.19 -6.58
CA ARG A 20 -8.45 -14.68 -6.15
C ARG A 20 -8.63 -14.64 -4.64
N ASN A 21 -7.55 -14.74 -3.86
CA ASN A 21 -7.61 -14.72 -2.40
C ASN A 21 -7.91 -13.31 -1.89
N LEU A 22 -7.45 -12.29 -2.62
CA LEU A 22 -7.71 -10.89 -2.30
C LEU A 22 -9.22 -10.62 -2.25
N LYS A 23 -9.96 -11.11 -3.24
CA LYS A 23 -11.42 -11.00 -3.34
C LYS A 23 -12.17 -11.59 -2.14
N VAL A 24 -11.63 -12.65 -1.54
CA VAL A 24 -12.25 -13.32 -0.38
C VAL A 24 -11.96 -12.58 0.92
N LYS A 25 -10.80 -11.92 1.02
CA LYS A 25 -10.36 -11.22 2.24
C LYS A 25 -10.86 -9.78 2.34
N SER A 26 -10.90 -9.05 1.22
CA SER A 26 -11.19 -7.61 1.19
C SER A 26 -12.67 -7.26 1.48
N GLY A 27 -13.58 -8.25 1.47
CA GLY A 27 -15.00 -7.98 1.65
C GLY A 27 -15.50 -6.96 0.61
N ASN A 28 -16.06 -5.83 1.04
CA ASN A 28 -16.64 -4.80 0.15
C ASN A 28 -15.66 -3.70 -0.31
N LYS A 29 -14.41 -3.67 0.19
CA LYS A 29 -13.43 -2.63 -0.16
C LYS A 29 -12.00 -3.17 -0.10
N LEU A 30 -11.13 -2.75 -1.01
CA LEU A 30 -9.73 -3.15 -0.98
C LEU A 30 -8.88 -2.08 -0.29
N THR A 31 -8.28 -2.41 0.86
CA THR A 31 -7.43 -1.49 1.62
C THR A 31 -5.96 -1.70 1.27
N ILE A 32 -5.36 -0.72 0.60
CA ILE A 32 -3.94 -0.70 0.26
C ILE A 32 -3.23 0.23 1.23
N VAL A 33 -2.30 -0.30 2.01
CA VAL A 33 -1.44 0.52 2.86
C VAL A 33 -0.14 0.83 2.14
N ILE A 34 0.16 2.11 2.00
CA ILE A 34 1.39 2.61 1.39
C ILE A 34 2.41 2.85 2.49
N LEU A 35 3.43 2.00 2.53
CA LEU A 35 4.52 2.11 3.48
C LEU A 35 5.59 3.06 2.94
N TYR A 36 5.85 4.14 3.66
CA TYR A 36 6.81 5.17 3.26
C TYR A 36 7.70 5.64 4.42
N GLN A 37 8.81 6.30 4.10
CA GLN A 37 9.71 6.94 5.04
C GLN A 37 9.70 8.44 4.79
N ASP A 38 9.21 9.24 5.73
CA ASP A 38 9.07 10.69 5.52
C ASP A 38 10.42 11.37 5.27
N LYS A 39 11.45 10.93 5.99
CA LYS A 39 12.83 11.45 5.88
C LYS A 39 13.55 11.03 4.60
N TYR A 40 12.99 10.13 3.79
CA TYR A 40 13.57 9.73 2.52
C TYR A 40 12.76 10.29 1.34
N ARG A 41 13.29 11.33 0.69
CA ARG A 41 12.58 12.07 -0.36
C ARG A 41 11.99 11.18 -1.46
N ALA A 42 12.70 10.17 -1.93
CA ALA A 42 12.20 9.27 -2.98
C ALA A 42 10.98 8.46 -2.51
N SER A 43 10.97 8.06 -1.24
CA SER A 43 9.84 7.36 -0.60
C SER A 43 8.61 8.26 -0.51
N LYS A 44 8.80 9.48 0.03
CA LYS A 44 7.73 10.46 0.19
C LYS A 44 7.14 10.92 -1.15
N LEU A 45 7.99 11.15 -2.16
CA LEU A 45 7.52 11.48 -3.51
C LEU A 45 6.70 10.34 -4.11
N ALA A 46 7.18 9.10 -4.02
CA ALA A 46 6.44 7.95 -4.53
C ALA A 46 5.08 7.76 -3.82
N MET A 47 5.02 7.98 -2.51
CA MET A 47 3.77 7.96 -1.75
C MET A 47 2.80 9.06 -2.21
N ASN A 48 3.29 10.30 -2.34
CA ASN A 48 2.46 11.41 -2.80
C ASN A 48 1.92 11.17 -4.21
N GLU A 49 2.79 10.78 -5.16
CA GLU A 49 2.38 10.47 -6.53
C GLU A 49 1.32 9.35 -6.57
N PHE A 50 1.47 8.31 -5.75
CA PHE A 50 0.47 7.25 -5.64
C PHE A 50 -0.86 7.79 -5.12
N MET A 51 -0.82 8.60 -4.04
CA MET A 51 -2.02 9.16 -3.43
C MET A 51 -2.75 10.13 -4.38
N ASP A 52 -2.01 10.95 -5.11
CA ASP A 52 -2.56 11.87 -6.10
C ASP A 52 -3.24 11.09 -7.24
N LEU A 53 -2.60 10.04 -7.75
CA LEU A 53 -3.22 9.17 -8.76
C LEU A 53 -4.52 8.54 -8.27
N ILE A 54 -4.55 8.01 -7.05
CA ILE A 54 -5.77 7.41 -6.49
C ILE A 54 -6.86 8.47 -6.29
N LYS A 55 -6.51 9.66 -5.84
CA LYS A 55 -7.47 10.74 -5.57
C LYS A 55 -8.06 11.33 -6.84
N ASP A 56 -7.27 11.49 -7.89
CA ASP A 56 -7.71 12.09 -9.16
C ASP A 56 -8.61 11.16 -9.98
N ASN A 57 -8.82 9.92 -9.51
CA ASN A 57 -9.60 8.89 -10.17
C ASN A 57 -10.63 8.32 -9.18
N ASP A 58 -11.76 9.00 -9.05
CA ASP A 58 -12.88 8.63 -8.17
C ASP A 58 -13.45 7.20 -8.43
N ASP A 59 -13.11 6.60 -9.57
CA ASP A 59 -13.54 5.27 -10.00
C ASP A 59 -12.46 4.18 -9.83
N PHE A 60 -11.49 4.34 -8.92
CA PHE A 60 -10.48 3.31 -8.69
C PHE A 60 -11.07 2.04 -8.07
N HIS A 61 -11.20 1.01 -8.91
CA HIS A 61 -11.71 -0.30 -8.53
C HIS A 61 -10.76 -1.43 -8.94
N VAL A 62 -10.66 -2.46 -8.10
CA VAL A 62 -10.08 -3.76 -8.46
C VAL A 62 -11.18 -4.80 -8.40
N ASN A 63 -11.51 -5.41 -9.55
CA ASN A 63 -12.58 -6.39 -9.65
C ASN A 63 -13.93 -5.91 -9.06
N ASN A 64 -14.33 -4.67 -9.35
CA ASN A 64 -15.51 -3.96 -8.79
C ASN A 64 -15.46 -3.68 -7.28
N HIS A 65 -14.29 -3.81 -6.63
CA HIS A 65 -14.11 -3.39 -5.24
C HIS A 65 -13.46 -2.02 -5.20
N PRO A 66 -14.05 -1.03 -4.51
CA PRO A 66 -13.45 0.28 -4.36
C PRO A 66 -12.11 0.17 -3.63
N VAL A 67 -11.10 0.86 -4.13
CA VAL A 67 -9.76 0.89 -3.54
C VAL A 67 -9.68 2.04 -2.53
N LYS A 68 -9.21 1.74 -1.33
CA LYS A 68 -8.84 2.73 -0.31
C LYS A 68 -7.33 2.67 -0.10
N ALA A 69 -6.64 3.76 -0.42
CA ALA A 69 -5.22 3.91 -0.12
C ALA A 69 -5.02 4.62 1.24
N ILE A 70 -4.11 4.13 2.07
CA ILE A 70 -3.76 4.74 3.36
C ILE A 70 -2.24 4.84 3.49
N PRO A 71 -1.65 6.05 3.58
CA PRO A 71 -0.23 6.20 3.81
C PRO A 71 0.12 5.91 5.27
N VAL A 72 1.21 5.18 5.50
CA VAL A 72 1.75 4.86 6.83
C VAL A 72 3.26 5.08 6.83
N GLU A 73 3.73 5.90 7.76
CA GLU A 73 5.15 6.12 7.95
C GLU A 73 5.79 4.94 8.68
N LEU A 74 6.89 4.42 8.13
CA LEU A 74 7.63 3.28 8.68
C LEU A 74 8.30 3.59 10.03
N GLY A 75 8.50 4.86 10.37
CA GLY A 75 8.94 5.28 11.71
C GLY A 75 7.90 5.01 12.81
N ASP A 76 6.62 4.91 12.43
CA ASP A 76 5.49 4.83 13.35
C ASP A 76 4.95 3.41 13.55
N LEU A 77 5.68 2.37 13.10
CA LEU A 77 5.19 0.98 13.16
C LEU A 77 4.91 0.45 14.58
N ASN A 78 5.41 1.14 15.60
CA ASN A 78 5.15 0.83 17.00
C ASN A 78 3.97 1.63 17.61
N ASP A 79 3.43 2.62 16.89
CA ASP A 79 2.26 3.38 17.33
C ASP A 79 0.99 2.52 17.21
N SER A 80 0.14 2.56 18.23
CA SER A 80 -1.05 1.71 18.31
C SER A 80 -2.08 2.01 17.21
N ARG A 81 -2.18 3.26 16.75
CA ARG A 81 -3.06 3.63 15.62
C ARG A 81 -2.50 3.10 14.32
N THR A 82 -1.19 3.23 14.12
CA THR A 82 -0.49 2.64 12.97
C THR A 82 -0.70 1.13 12.91
N ILE A 83 -0.52 0.44 14.03
CA ILE A 83 -0.77 -1.00 14.12
C ILE A 83 -2.23 -1.31 13.76
N SER A 84 -3.20 -0.52 14.23
CA SER A 84 -4.61 -0.71 13.89
C SER A 84 -4.87 -0.57 12.38
N ILE A 85 -4.32 0.46 11.73
CA ILE A 85 -4.42 0.65 10.28
C ILE A 85 -3.84 -0.56 9.54
N LEU A 86 -2.69 -1.05 9.99
CA LEU A 86 -2.04 -2.22 9.41
C LEU A 86 -2.81 -3.52 9.62
N LYS A 87 -3.72 -3.60 10.62
CA LYS A 87 -4.60 -4.78 10.79
C LYS A 87 -5.65 -4.87 9.71
N ASP A 88 -6.09 -3.73 9.18
CA ASP A 88 -7.16 -3.62 8.19
C ASP A 88 -6.60 -3.61 6.74
N ALA A 89 -5.29 -3.78 6.57
CA ALA A 89 -4.65 -3.79 5.27
C ALA A 89 -4.87 -5.13 4.55
N ASP A 90 -5.21 -5.07 3.27
CA ASP A 90 -5.26 -6.24 2.39
C ASP A 90 -3.96 -6.40 1.60
N VAL A 91 -3.31 -5.28 1.28
CA VAL A 91 -2.07 -5.23 0.50
C VAL A 91 -1.15 -4.14 1.04
N PHE A 92 0.15 -4.41 1.02
CA PHE A 92 1.18 -3.39 1.22
C PHE A 92 1.80 -2.96 -0.10
N TYR A 93 1.78 -1.65 -0.36
CA TYR A 93 2.59 -1.02 -1.39
C TYR A 93 3.81 -0.39 -0.69
N ILE A 94 4.99 -0.96 -0.93
CA ILE A 94 6.23 -0.51 -0.29
C ILE A 94 6.96 0.42 -1.24
N THR A 95 7.06 1.70 -0.87
CA THR A 95 7.84 2.70 -1.62
C THR A 95 9.34 2.42 -1.49
N PRO A 96 10.23 3.13 -2.21
CA PRO A 96 11.67 3.01 -1.96
C PRO A 96 11.99 3.23 -0.48
N VAL A 97 12.66 2.27 0.15
CA VAL A 97 13.08 2.35 1.56
C VAL A 97 14.60 2.31 1.67
N ARG A 98 15.15 3.01 2.66
CA ARG A 98 16.58 3.04 2.97
C ARG A 98 16.81 2.75 4.44
N ALA A 99 17.79 1.90 4.73
CA ALA A 99 18.21 1.56 6.09
C ALA A 99 17.03 1.17 7.01
N PHE A 100 16.06 0.45 6.46
CA PHE A 100 14.89 -0.06 7.17
C PHE A 100 14.94 -1.59 7.19
N ASP A 101 14.63 -2.19 8.35
CA ASP A 101 14.64 -3.64 8.49
C ASP A 101 13.37 -4.25 7.88
N ILE A 102 13.51 -4.95 6.77
CA ILE A 102 12.41 -5.65 6.11
C ILE A 102 11.73 -6.68 7.05
N HIS A 103 12.44 -7.18 8.06
CA HIS A 103 11.89 -8.13 9.02
C HIS A 103 10.69 -7.55 9.78
N ASP A 104 10.66 -6.25 10.07
CA ASP A 104 9.53 -5.60 10.73
C ASP A 104 8.27 -5.66 9.85
N ILE A 105 8.40 -5.40 8.55
CA ILE A 105 7.29 -5.51 7.59
C ILE A 105 6.85 -6.98 7.47
N THR A 106 7.79 -7.92 7.29
CA THR A 106 7.43 -9.33 7.14
C THR A 106 6.75 -9.92 8.38
N ARG A 107 7.12 -9.47 9.59
CA ARG A 107 6.47 -9.87 10.85
C ARG A 107 5.00 -9.46 10.85
N ILE A 108 4.72 -8.22 10.45
CA ILE A 108 3.36 -7.68 10.36
C ILE A 108 2.56 -8.44 9.29
N SER A 109 3.11 -8.60 8.08
CA SER A 109 2.48 -9.33 6.97
C SER A 109 2.09 -10.76 7.37
N ARG A 110 3.04 -11.52 7.96
CA ARG A 110 2.80 -12.91 8.41
C ARG A 110 1.70 -13.01 9.46
N SER A 111 1.67 -12.10 10.43
CA SER A 111 0.62 -12.07 11.46
C SER A 111 -0.79 -11.86 10.89
N ARG A 112 -0.88 -11.30 9.67
CA ARG A 112 -2.13 -10.95 8.98
C ARG A 112 -2.44 -11.81 7.76
N LYS A 113 -1.53 -12.73 7.39
CA LYS A 113 -1.62 -13.53 6.16
C LYS A 113 -1.70 -12.64 4.91
N ILE A 114 -1.01 -11.51 4.92
CA ILE A 114 -0.73 -10.69 3.73
C ILE A 114 0.56 -11.24 3.10
#